data_AF-A0A4Y2G2N1-F1
#
_entry.id   AF-A0A4Y2G2N1-F1
#
_cell.length_a   1.000
_cell.length_b   1.000
_cell.length_c   1.000
_cell.angle_alpha   90.00
_cell.angle_beta   90.00
_cell.angle_gamma   90.00
#
_symmetry.space_group_name_H-M   'P 1'
#
loop_
_entity.id
_entity.type
_entity.pdbx_description
1 polymer ?
#
loop_
_entity_poly.entity_id
_entity_poly.type
_entity_poly.pdbx_seq_one_letter_code
_entity_poly.pdbx_strand_id
1 'polypeptide(L)'
;MHDTGRGRSVRTQQVVQDILQGVGDRPDISTREVSRAVNMPHSIVWQVLRDEGLHPYHVQKKQALIPGDYAPLVEFARWFLQQLAAPPDFSAHVLFTDESTFTREGISNTHNLHVFC
;
A
#
# COMPACT_ATOMS: atom_id res chain seq x y z
N MET A 1 20.67 -17.59 -39.07
CA MET A 1 20.42 -16.94 -37.77
C MET A 1 18.98 -16.43 -37.82
N HIS A 2 18.08 -17.07 -37.08
CA HIS A 2 16.64 -16.76 -37.17
C HIS A 2 16.35 -15.50 -36.37
N ASP A 3 15.92 -14.46 -37.09
CA ASP A 3 15.28 -13.28 -36.54
C ASP A 3 13.89 -13.67 -36.03
N THR A 4 13.82 -14.04 -34.75
CA THR A 4 12.55 -14.22 -34.03
C THR A 4 12.15 -12.90 -33.38
N GLY A 5 12.07 -11.85 -34.19
CA GLY A 5 11.36 -10.62 -33.85
C GLY A 5 9.90 -10.95 -33.55
N ARG A 6 9.58 -11.20 -32.28
CA ARG A 6 8.21 -11.38 -31.79
C ARG A 6 7.45 -10.10 -32.14
N GLY A 7 6.59 -10.17 -33.16
CA GLY A 7 5.87 -9.04 -33.72
C GLY A 7 5.25 -8.16 -32.64
N ARG A 8 5.85 -7.00 -32.41
CA ARG A 8 5.53 -6.07 -31.32
C ARG A 8 4.43 -5.06 -31.70
N SER A 9 3.70 -5.29 -32.80
CA SER A 9 3.04 -4.17 -33.49
C SER A 9 1.58 -3.90 -33.07
N VAL A 10 0.79 -4.91 -32.66
CA VAL A 10 -0.64 -4.71 -32.36
C VAL A 10 -1.15 -5.71 -31.30
N ARG A 11 -0.40 -5.98 -30.23
CA ARG A 11 -1.03 -6.48 -29.00
C ARG A 11 -1.65 -5.26 -28.31
N THR A 12 -2.73 -4.83 -28.94
CA THR A 12 -3.77 -3.87 -28.60
C THR A 12 -3.36 -2.80 -27.58
N GLN A 13 -2.95 -1.63 -28.05
CA GLN A 13 -2.90 -0.42 -27.21
C GLN A 13 -4.19 -0.24 -26.41
N GLN A 14 -5.34 -0.60 -27.00
CA GLN A 14 -6.63 -0.63 -26.31
C GLN A 14 -6.62 -1.50 -25.05
N VAL A 15 -6.05 -2.70 -25.08
CA VAL A 15 -6.00 -3.60 -23.92
C VAL A 15 -5.11 -3.02 -22.82
N VAL A 16 -3.99 -2.39 -23.19
CA VAL A 16 -3.13 -1.67 -22.24
C VAL A 16 -3.93 -0.55 -21.58
N GLN A 17 -4.63 0.27 -22.37
CA GLN A 17 -5.48 1.35 -21.87
C GLN A 17 -6.60 0.82 -20.96
N ASP A 18 -7.29 -0.25 -21.34
CA ASP A 18 -8.38 -0.83 -20.56
C ASP A 18 -7.86 -1.37 -19.20
N ILE A 19 -6.67 -1.98 -19.18
CA ILE A 19 -6.01 -2.44 -17.95
C ILE A 19 -5.65 -1.24 -17.06
N LEU A 20 -5.02 -0.21 -17.63
CA LEU A 20 -4.60 0.97 -16.90
C LEU A 20 -5.78 1.78 -16.39
N GLN A 21 -6.84 1.92 -17.17
CA GLN A 21 -8.09 2.58 -16.77
C GLN A 21 -8.73 1.81 -15.61
N GLY A 22 -8.84 0.49 -15.70
CA GLY A 22 -9.42 -0.33 -14.64
C GLY A 22 -8.67 -0.22 -13.30
N VAL A 23 -7.34 -0.17 -13.35
CA VAL A 23 -6.51 0.05 -12.16
C VAL A 23 -6.53 1.51 -11.69
N GLY A 24 -6.61 2.48 -12.60
CA GLY A 24 -6.75 3.89 -12.25
C GLY A 24 -8.07 4.21 -11.55
N ASP A 25 -9.19 3.63 -12.03
CA ASP A 25 -10.52 3.81 -11.43
C ASP A 25 -10.65 3.07 -10.10
N ARG A 26 -10.01 1.89 -9.99
CA ARG A 26 -10.00 1.08 -8.79
C ARG A 26 -8.60 0.54 -8.50
N PRO A 27 -7.76 1.32 -7.82
CA PRO A 27 -6.40 0.89 -7.46
C PRO A 27 -6.34 -0.37 -6.60
N ASP A 28 -7.42 -0.70 -5.88
CA ASP A 28 -7.56 -1.87 -5.02
C ASP A 28 -7.97 -3.16 -5.75
N ILE A 29 -8.22 -3.07 -7.07
CA ILE A 29 -8.72 -4.19 -7.86
C ILE A 29 -7.69 -5.31 -7.98
N SER A 30 -8.15 -6.56 -7.88
CA SER A 30 -7.22 -7.67 -8.10
C SER A 30 -6.88 -7.83 -9.58
N THR A 31 -5.64 -8.22 -9.88
CA THR A 31 -5.21 -8.52 -11.26
C THR A 31 -6.04 -9.62 -11.92
N ARG A 32 -6.65 -10.51 -11.12
CA ARG A 32 -7.59 -11.54 -11.60
C ARG A 32 -8.92 -10.95 -12.05
N GLU A 33 -9.44 -9.96 -11.33
CA GLU A 33 -10.65 -9.24 -11.74
C GLU A 33 -10.41 -8.43 -13.01
N VAL A 34 -9.29 -7.72 -13.10
CA VAL A 34 -8.90 -7.00 -14.33
C VAL A 34 -8.81 -7.96 -15.50
N SER A 35 -8.12 -9.10 -15.32
CA SER A 35 -7.99 -10.16 -16.33
C SER A 35 -9.35 -10.65 -16.84
N ARG A 36 -10.35 -10.82 -15.97
CA ARG A 36 -11.71 -11.21 -16.34
C ARG A 36 -12.45 -10.08 -17.06
N ALA A 37 -12.29 -8.83 -16.62
CA ALA A 37 -12.94 -7.67 -17.21
C ALA A 37 -12.45 -7.41 -18.64
N VAL A 38 -11.14 -7.49 -18.88
CA VAL A 38 -10.54 -7.25 -20.22
C VAL A 38 -10.44 -8.53 -21.07
N ASN A 39 -10.89 -9.67 -20.55
CA ASN A 39 -10.79 -11.00 -21.18
C ASN A 39 -9.36 -11.35 -21.66
N MET A 40 -8.37 -11.11 -20.80
CA MET A 40 -6.96 -11.36 -21.10
C MET A 40 -6.33 -12.31 -20.08
N PRO A 41 -5.29 -13.07 -20.45
CA PRO A 41 -4.55 -13.88 -19.50
C PRO A 41 -3.98 -13.02 -18.36
N HIS A 42 -4.06 -13.54 -17.14
CA HIS A 42 -3.53 -12.89 -15.94
C HIS A 42 -2.06 -12.46 -16.06
N SER A 43 -1.24 -13.25 -16.78
CA SER A 43 0.16 -12.93 -17.04
C SER A 43 0.36 -11.67 -17.90
N ILE A 44 -0.57 -11.36 -18.81
CA ILE A 44 -0.51 -10.15 -19.63
C ILE A 44 -0.82 -8.92 -18.77
N VAL A 45 -1.82 -9.01 -17.89
CA VAL A 45 -2.15 -7.93 -16.94
C VAL A 45 -0.93 -7.60 -16.07
N TRP A 46 -0.27 -8.62 -15.51
CA TRP A 46 0.94 -8.42 -14.72
C TRP A 46 2.09 -7.82 -15.51
N GLN A 47 2.26 -8.23 -16.78
CA GLN A 47 3.29 -7.67 -17.63
C GLN A 47 3.04 -6.18 -17.89
N VAL A 48 1.81 -5.81 -18.26
CA VAL A 48 1.42 -4.42 -18.52
C VAL A 48 1.63 -3.54 -17.28
N LEU A 49 1.14 -3.97 -16.12
CA LEU A 49 1.31 -3.19 -14.88
C LEU A 49 2.78 -2.99 -14.53
N ARG A 50 3.62 -4.01 -14.72
CA ARG A 50 5.07 -3.91 -14.47
C ARG A 50 5.76 -2.99 -15.48
N ASP A 51 5.42 -3.10 -16.76
CA ASP A 51 5.99 -2.27 -17.82
C ASP A 51 5.66 -0.78 -17.60
N GLU A 52 4.52 -0.49 -16.98
CA GLU A 52 4.05 0.86 -16.61
C GLU A 52 4.46 1.29 -15.18
N GLY A 53 5.24 0.47 -14.47
CA GLY A 53 5.78 0.79 -13.14
C GLY A 53 4.78 0.69 -11.97
N LEU A 54 3.59 0.13 -12.19
CA LEU A 54 2.57 -0.05 -11.15
C LEU A 54 2.83 -1.30 -10.32
N HIS A 55 2.86 -1.14 -9.00
CA HIS A 55 3.12 -2.21 -8.06
C HIS A 55 2.05 -2.28 -6.97
N PRO A 56 1.63 -3.50 -6.56
CA PRO A 56 0.68 -3.64 -5.48
C PRO A 56 1.38 -3.43 -4.13
N TYR A 57 0.92 -2.46 -3.36
CA TYR A 57 1.37 -2.18 -2.01
C TYR A 57 0.32 -2.62 -1.00
N HIS A 58 0.76 -3.19 0.14
CA HIS A 58 -0.16 -3.48 1.24
C HIS A 58 -0.65 -2.18 1.88
N VAL A 59 -1.97 -2.08 2.04
CA VAL A 59 -2.57 -0.94 2.76
C VAL A 59 -2.33 -1.12 4.25
N GLN A 60 -1.53 -0.21 4.82
CA GLN A 60 -1.34 -0.11 6.26
C GLN A 60 -2.31 0.93 6.81
N LYS A 61 -3.24 0.51 7.67
CA LYS A 61 -4.03 1.45 8.47
C LYS A 61 -3.12 2.04 9.53
N LYS A 62 -2.76 3.30 9.38
CA LYS A 62 -2.06 4.10 10.40
C LYS A 62 -3.05 5.10 10.99
N GLN A 63 -2.86 5.45 12.25
CA GLN A 63 -3.64 6.50 12.88
C GLN A 63 -3.51 7.79 12.06
N ALA A 64 -4.65 8.39 11.69
CA ALA A 64 -4.65 9.65 10.96
C ALA A 64 -4.22 10.77 11.91
N LEU A 65 -3.08 11.41 11.60
CA LEU A 65 -2.62 12.59 12.32
C LEU A 65 -3.34 13.82 11.78
N ILE A 66 -4.07 14.52 12.65
CA ILE A 66 -4.70 15.79 12.29
C ILE A 66 -3.71 16.95 12.51
N PRO A 67 -3.88 18.11 11.84
CA PRO A 67 -2.97 19.26 11.98
C PRO A 67 -2.66 19.68 13.43
N GLY A 68 -3.62 19.48 14.36
CA GLY A 68 -3.44 19.76 15.77
C GLY A 68 -2.49 18.81 16.51
N ASP A 69 -2.23 17.61 15.99
CA ASP A 69 -1.41 16.60 16.67
C ASP A 69 0.09 16.84 16.48
N TYR A 70 0.49 17.47 15.38
CA TYR A 70 1.90 17.53 14.97
C TYR A 70 2.76 18.27 16.00
N ALA A 71 2.34 19.45 16.45
CA ALA A 71 3.12 20.24 17.41
C ALA A 71 3.24 19.54 18.78
N PRO A 72 2.15 19.09 19.43
CA PRO A 72 2.23 18.33 20.68
C PRO A 72 3.07 17.07 20.58
N LEU A 73 2.98 16.31 19.48
CA LEU A 73 3.77 15.09 19.29
C LEU A 73 5.28 15.39 19.21
N VAL A 74 5.66 16.45 18.50
CA VAL A 74 7.07 16.87 18.40
C VAL A 74 7.59 17.39 19.74
N GLU A 75 6.79 18.17 20.46
CA GLU A 75 7.16 18.66 21.80
C GLU A 75 7.34 17.50 22.78
N PHE A 76 6.41 16.55 22.79
CA PHE A 76 6.52 15.34 23.60
C PHE A 76 7.79 14.55 23.25
N ALA A 77 8.06 14.30 21.97
CA ALA A 77 9.25 13.56 21.54
C ALA A 77 10.54 14.25 22.00
N ARG A 78 10.63 15.58 21.85
CA ARG A 78 11.78 16.36 22.32
C ARG A 78 11.95 16.28 23.83
N TRP A 79 10.86 16.46 24.57
CA TRP A 79 10.87 16.33 26.03
C TRP A 79 11.33 14.93 26.45
N PHE A 80 10.79 13.87 25.84
CA PHE A 80 11.15 12.50 26.16
C PHE A 80 12.64 12.21 25.90
N LEU A 81 13.19 12.72 24.79
CA LEU A 81 14.63 12.62 24.49
C LEU A 81 15.50 13.34 25.53
N GLN A 82 15.08 14.49 26.04
CA GLN A 82 15.80 15.18 27.13
C GLN A 82 15.77 14.36 28.42
N GLN A 83 14.64 13.73 28.73
CA GLN A 83 14.52 12.87 29.90
C GLN A 83 15.40 11.62 29.80
N LEU A 84 15.61 11.07 28.59
CA LEU A 84 16.55 9.96 28.39
C LEU A 84 18.03 10.37 28.59
N ALA A 85 18.36 11.65 28.40
CA ALA A 85 19.73 12.14 28.50
C ALA A 85 20.15 12.50 29.94
N ALA A 86 19.22 12.67 30.87
CA ALA A 86 19.52 13.11 32.23
C ALA A 86 19.79 11.94 33.20
N PRO A 87 18.85 11.02 33.50
CA PRO A 87 19.13 9.79 34.24
C PRO A 87 19.38 8.60 33.30
N PRO A 88 20.38 7.74 33.55
CA PRO A 88 20.67 6.58 32.69
C PRO A 88 19.51 5.55 32.61
N ASP A 89 18.55 5.60 33.55
CA ASP A 89 17.51 4.57 33.68
C ASP A 89 16.07 5.12 33.52
N PHE A 90 15.87 6.33 33.00
CA PHE A 90 14.53 6.92 32.88
C PHE A 90 13.56 5.99 32.13
N SER A 91 13.98 5.42 31.00
CA SER A 91 13.15 4.51 30.21
C SER A 91 12.73 3.25 30.96
N ALA A 92 13.54 2.76 31.90
CA ALA A 92 13.23 1.56 32.69
C ALA A 92 12.08 1.79 33.69
N HIS A 93 11.75 3.05 33.98
CA HIS A 93 10.69 3.43 34.91
C HIS A 93 9.41 3.91 34.20
N VAL A 94 9.38 3.91 32.86
CA VAL A 94 8.21 4.31 32.08
C VAL A 94 7.41 3.07 31.68
N LEU A 95 6.15 3.01 32.14
CA LEU A 95 5.18 2.01 31.71
C LEU A 95 4.12 2.67 30.83
N PHE A 96 4.05 2.26 29.57
CA PHE A 96 2.95 2.64 28.68
C PHE A 96 1.82 1.62 28.82
N THR A 97 0.64 2.10 29.19
CA THR A 97 -0.58 1.30 29.21
C THR A 97 -1.54 1.83 28.16
N ASP A 98 -2.20 0.93 27.44
CA ASP A 98 -3.24 1.26 26.47
C ASP A 98 -4.51 0.47 26.81
N GLU A 99 -5.67 1.04 26.49
CA GLU A 99 -6.96 0.40 26.67
C GLU A 99 -7.40 -0.23 25.34
N SER A 100 -7.35 -1.56 25.25
CA SER A 100 -7.79 -2.27 24.06
C SER A 100 -9.29 -2.60 24.15
N THR A 101 -10.08 -2.04 23.23
CA THR A 101 -11.51 -2.38 23.11
C THR A 101 -11.69 -3.47 22.05
N PHE A 102 -12.31 -4.60 22.44
CA PHE A 102 -12.71 -5.66 21.50
C PHE A 102 -14.19 -5.50 21.17
N THR A 103 -14.51 -5.25 19.90
CA THR A 103 -15.90 -5.14 19.45
C THR A 103 -16.30 -6.33 18.58
N ARG A 104 -17.61 -6.59 18.47
CA ARG A 104 -18.16 -7.74 17.72
C ARG A 104 -18.13 -7.55 16.21
N GLU A 105 -17.78 -6.36 15.70
CA GLU A 105 -17.83 -6.04 14.26
C GLU A 105 -16.66 -6.63 13.44
N GLY A 106 -15.77 -7.41 14.06
CA GLY A 106 -14.82 -8.26 13.36
C GLY A 106 -13.51 -7.57 12.95
N ILE A 107 -12.45 -8.38 12.89
CA ILE A 107 -11.12 -7.96 12.46
C ILE A 107 -11.17 -7.70 10.95
N SER A 108 -10.98 -6.46 10.53
CA SER A 108 -10.79 -6.11 9.12
C SER A 108 -9.48 -6.74 8.63
N ASN A 109 -9.57 -7.77 7.79
CA ASN A 109 -8.40 -8.45 7.23
C ASN A 109 -7.73 -7.55 6.18
N THR A 110 -6.81 -6.69 6.63
CA THR A 110 -6.02 -5.80 5.77
C THR A 110 -4.90 -6.51 5.03
N HIS A 111 -4.58 -7.77 5.36
CA HIS A 111 -3.47 -8.49 4.73
C HIS A 111 -3.67 -8.73 3.23
N ASN A 112 -4.92 -8.90 2.80
CA ASN A 112 -5.24 -9.09 1.38
C ASN A 112 -5.57 -7.78 0.65
N LEU A 113 -5.56 -6.64 1.36
CA LEU A 113 -5.83 -5.34 0.78
C LEU A 113 -4.54 -4.77 0.16
N HIS A 114 -4.46 -4.84 -1.16
CA HIS A 114 -3.40 -4.23 -1.94
C HIS A 114 -3.95 -3.05 -2.74
N VAL A 115 -3.11 -2.05 -2.97
CA VAL A 115 -3.40 -0.91 -3.84
C VAL A 115 -2.25 -0.78 -4.84
N PHE A 116 -2.57 -0.68 -6.12
CA PHE A 116 -1.59 -0.40 -7.17
C PHE A 116 -1.23 1.08 -7.16
N CYS A 117 0.06 1.38 -6.98
CA CYS A 117 0.65 2.72 -7.07
C CYS A 117 1.96 2.68 -7.85
#